data_AF-A0A2L0UCE3-F1
#
_entry.id   AF-A0A2L0UCE3-F1
#
_cell.length_a   1.000
_cell.length_b   1.000
_cell.length_c   1.000
_cell.angle_alpha   90.00
_cell.angle_beta   90.00
_cell.angle_gamma   90.00
#
_symmetry.space_group_name_H-M   'P 1'
#
loop_
_entity.id
_entity.type
_entity.pdbx_description
1 polymer ?
#
loop_
_entity_poly.entity_id
_entity_poly.type
_entity_poly.pdbx_seq_one_letter_code
_entity_poly.pdbx_strand_id
1 'polypeptide(L)'
;RRSVVWAIWLIGAFYLFTLVLGYGASALIGSERILAAPGGVNSAAPLLAFELGGSILLGLISAVAFATILAVVAGLTITAAASFAHDIYASVICKGKVDPDGEVKVARRTVVVIGLLSILGGIGAQGQNVAFLVALAFAVAASANLPTILYSLFWRKFNTQGAIWSMYGGLGSAILLIALSPVVSGGEKSMIQGADFSVFPLSNPGIVSIPLAFFLGWLGTTLSRTTEDPMKQAEMEVRSLTGVGAEKATDH
;
A
#
# COMPACT_ATOMS: atom_id res chain seq x y z
N ARG A 1 -12.13 -10.09 -16.42
CA ARG A 1 -11.06 -10.71 -17.26
C ARG A 1 -10.45 -9.73 -18.27
N ARG A 2 -11.22 -9.04 -19.12
CA ARG A 2 -10.68 -8.02 -20.06
C ARG A 2 -9.94 -6.87 -19.37
N SER A 3 -10.49 -6.34 -18.27
CA SER A 3 -9.86 -5.24 -17.51
C SER A 3 -8.49 -5.63 -16.95
N VAL A 4 -8.33 -6.88 -16.50
CA VAL A 4 -7.05 -7.39 -15.98
C VAL A 4 -5.99 -7.45 -17.09
N VAL A 5 -6.36 -7.89 -18.29
CA VAL A 5 -5.45 -7.93 -19.45
C VAL A 5 -4.99 -6.52 -19.83
N TRP A 6 -5.91 -5.56 -19.90
CA TRP A 6 -5.56 -4.16 -20.17
C TRP A 6 -4.66 -3.58 -19.08
N ALA A 7 -4.93 -3.87 -17.82
CA ALA A 7 -4.09 -3.42 -16.71
C ALA A 7 -2.65 -3.97 -16.84
N ILE A 8 -2.49 -5.25 -17.16
CA ILE A 8 -1.16 -5.87 -17.37
C ILE A 8 -0.40 -5.16 -18.48
N TRP A 9 -1.04 -4.90 -19.62
CA TRP A 9 -0.39 -4.20 -20.75
C TRP A 9 0.00 -2.77 -20.40
N LEU A 10 -0.89 -2.02 -19.73
CA LEU A 10 -0.61 -0.65 -19.31
C LEU A 10 0.53 -0.59 -18.30
N ILE A 11 0.54 -1.49 -17.30
CA ILE A 11 1.60 -1.58 -16.30
C ILE A 11 2.94 -1.97 -16.96
N GLY A 12 2.93 -2.97 -17.85
CA GLY A 12 4.13 -3.39 -18.57
C GLY A 12 4.71 -2.27 -19.44
N ALA A 13 3.86 -1.59 -20.21
CA ALA A 13 4.28 -0.44 -21.03
C ALA A 13 4.82 0.71 -20.17
N PHE A 14 4.18 1.01 -19.05
CA PHE A 14 4.65 2.01 -18.11
C PHE A 14 6.06 1.71 -17.59
N TYR A 15 6.33 0.47 -17.16
CA TYR A 15 7.67 0.10 -16.68
C TYR A 15 8.74 0.16 -17.77
N LEU A 16 8.40 -0.14 -19.02
CA LEU A 16 9.32 0.04 -20.14
C LEU A 16 9.62 1.53 -20.38
N PHE A 17 8.60 2.39 -20.32
CA PHE A 17 8.79 3.83 -20.48
C PHE A 17 9.56 4.47 -19.34
N THR A 18 9.39 4.03 -18.09
CA THR A 18 10.18 4.57 -16.97
C THR A 18 11.66 4.24 -17.09
N LEU A 19 12.02 3.06 -17.61
CA LEU A 19 13.41 2.71 -17.91
C LEU A 19 14.00 3.63 -19.00
N VAL A 20 13.29 3.79 -20.11
CA VAL A 20 13.72 4.67 -21.21
C VAL A 20 13.87 6.10 -20.72
N LEU A 21 12.93 6.60 -19.92
CA LEU A 21 12.96 7.94 -19.37
C LEU A 21 14.13 8.12 -18.39
N GLY A 22 14.38 7.16 -17.50
CA GLY A 22 15.47 7.24 -16.52
C GLY A 22 16.84 7.26 -17.19
N TYR A 23 17.11 6.32 -18.10
CA TYR A 23 18.37 6.29 -18.83
C TYR A 23 18.51 7.48 -19.78
N GLY A 24 17.44 7.87 -20.48
CA GLY A 24 17.41 9.03 -21.36
C GLY A 24 17.71 10.33 -20.61
N ALA A 25 17.10 10.54 -19.44
CA ALA A 25 17.39 11.67 -18.57
C ALA A 25 18.85 11.67 -18.11
N SER A 26 19.38 10.51 -17.69
CA SER A 26 20.78 10.40 -17.28
C SER A 26 21.77 10.70 -18.41
N ALA A 27 21.46 10.30 -19.65
CA ALA A 27 22.32 10.50 -20.81
C ALA A 27 22.32 11.95 -21.31
N LEU A 28 21.17 12.63 -21.27
CA LEU A 28 21.02 13.99 -21.77
C LEU A 28 21.40 15.06 -20.74
N ILE A 29 21.09 14.83 -19.47
CA ILE A 29 21.21 15.85 -18.40
C ILE A 29 22.43 15.57 -17.51
N GLY A 30 22.86 14.31 -17.43
CA GLY A 30 23.89 13.84 -16.51
C GLY A 30 23.32 13.44 -15.13
N SER A 31 23.81 12.33 -14.58
CA SER A 31 23.40 11.83 -13.26
C SER A 31 23.70 12.79 -12.12
N GLU A 32 24.84 13.50 -12.17
CA GLU A 32 25.23 14.47 -11.14
C GLU A 32 24.24 15.63 -11.03
N ARG A 33 23.79 16.17 -12.16
CA ARG A 33 22.82 17.27 -12.20
C ARG A 33 21.45 16.85 -11.68
N ILE A 34 21.03 15.62 -11.94
CA ILE A 34 19.78 15.06 -11.41
C ILE A 34 19.87 14.89 -9.88
N LEU A 35 20.97 14.32 -9.38
CA LEU A 35 21.15 14.09 -7.95
C LEU A 35 21.31 15.39 -7.16
N ALA A 36 21.89 16.43 -7.76
CA ALA A 36 22.02 17.76 -7.17
C ALA A 36 20.70 18.57 -7.17
N ALA A 37 19.71 18.17 -7.97
CA ALA A 37 18.45 18.89 -8.04
C ALA A 37 17.56 18.64 -6.81
N PRO A 38 16.69 19.61 -6.45
CA PRO A 38 15.70 19.41 -5.40
C PRO A 38 14.82 18.20 -5.73
N GLY A 39 14.75 17.20 -4.84
CA GLY A 39 14.02 15.95 -5.08
C GLY A 39 14.87 14.79 -5.64
N GLY A 40 16.14 15.04 -5.98
CA GLY A 40 17.11 14.05 -6.42
C GLY A 40 16.60 13.21 -7.60
N VAL A 41 16.60 11.89 -7.45
CA VAL A 41 16.15 10.95 -8.49
C VAL A 41 14.72 11.20 -8.99
N ASN A 42 13.84 11.77 -8.15
CA ASN A 42 12.45 12.06 -8.55
C ASN A 42 12.34 13.25 -9.51
N SER A 43 13.42 14.02 -9.66
CA SER A 43 13.48 15.21 -10.51
C SER A 43 13.95 14.92 -11.92
N ALA A 44 14.28 13.66 -12.23
CA ALA A 44 14.72 13.25 -13.56
C ALA A 44 13.69 13.62 -14.65
N ALA A 45 12.41 13.33 -14.44
CA ALA A 45 11.36 13.63 -15.42
C ALA A 45 11.10 15.13 -15.61
N PRO A 46 10.93 15.94 -14.54
CA PRO A 46 10.84 17.40 -14.67
C PRO A 46 12.06 18.04 -15.34
N LEU A 47 13.27 17.62 -14.96
CA LEU A 47 14.49 18.17 -15.57
C LEU A 47 14.61 17.81 -17.05
N LEU A 48 14.21 16.59 -17.43
CA LEU A 48 14.20 16.18 -18.83
C LEU A 48 13.18 16.99 -19.63
N ALA A 49 12.00 17.24 -19.07
CA ALA A 49 11.00 18.11 -19.67
C ALA A 49 11.53 19.55 -19.87
N PHE A 50 12.27 20.07 -18.89
CA PHE A 50 12.91 21.38 -19.01
C PHE A 50 13.99 21.42 -20.09
N GLU A 51 14.84 20.39 -20.17
CA GLU A 51 15.91 20.32 -21.16
C GLU A 51 15.36 20.18 -22.59
N LEU A 52 14.27 19.46 -22.79
CA LEU A 52 13.68 19.22 -24.11
C LEU A 52 12.75 20.34 -24.60
N GLY A 53 12.03 21.00 -23.71
CA GLY A 53 10.96 21.94 -24.09
C GLY A 53 10.85 23.18 -23.21
N GLY A 54 11.88 23.47 -22.41
CA GLY A 54 11.96 24.66 -21.58
C GLY A 54 10.87 24.74 -20.51
N SER A 55 10.62 25.96 -20.04
CA SER A 55 9.65 26.25 -18.97
C SER A 55 8.22 25.84 -19.31
N ILE A 56 7.83 25.87 -20.59
CA ILE A 56 6.48 25.50 -21.04
C ILE A 56 6.26 24.01 -20.84
N LEU A 57 7.16 23.16 -21.34
CA LEU A 57 7.03 21.71 -21.20
C LEU A 57 7.19 21.27 -19.75
N LEU A 58 8.12 21.87 -19.01
CA LEU A 58 8.25 21.67 -17.56
C LEU A 58 6.94 22.00 -16.83
N GLY A 59 6.34 23.16 -17.12
CA GLY A 59 5.09 23.59 -16.51
C GLY A 59 3.93 22.63 -16.80
N LEU A 60 3.81 22.17 -18.05
CA LEU A 60 2.80 21.20 -18.46
C LEU A 60 2.97 19.86 -17.74
N ILE A 61 4.18 19.28 -17.76
CA ILE A 61 4.46 18.00 -17.10
C ILE A 61 4.27 18.11 -15.59
N SER A 62 4.67 19.23 -14.98
CA SER A 62 4.47 19.48 -13.55
C SER A 62 2.98 19.60 -13.20
N ALA A 63 2.18 20.27 -14.03
CA ALA A 63 0.73 20.37 -13.83
C ALA A 63 0.04 19.00 -13.92
N VAL A 64 0.42 18.17 -14.91
CA VAL A 64 -0.10 16.81 -15.05
C VAL A 64 0.32 15.93 -13.87
N ALA A 65 1.58 16.00 -13.45
CA ALA A 65 2.07 15.26 -12.28
C ALA A 65 1.33 15.67 -11.00
N PHE A 66 1.11 16.97 -10.80
CA PHE A 66 0.36 17.48 -9.66
C PHE A 66 -1.10 17.03 -9.67
N ALA A 67 -1.79 17.16 -10.81
CA ALA A 67 -3.17 16.73 -10.97
C ALA A 67 -3.36 15.23 -10.71
N THR A 68 -2.44 14.40 -11.22
CA THR A 68 -2.48 12.94 -11.02
C THR A 68 -2.21 12.54 -9.56
N ILE A 69 -1.26 13.19 -8.89
CA ILE A 69 -1.03 12.96 -7.44
C ILE A 69 -2.29 13.31 -6.65
N LEU A 70 -2.89 14.48 -6.89
CA LEU A 70 -4.11 14.88 -6.19
C LEU A 70 -5.26 13.91 -6.44
N ALA A 71 -5.44 13.44 -7.68
CA ALA A 71 -6.48 12.47 -8.03
C ALA A 71 -6.29 11.14 -7.26
N VAL A 72 -5.07 10.60 -7.24
CA VAL A 72 -4.76 9.35 -6.53
C VAL A 72 -4.91 9.52 -5.02
N VAL A 73 -4.39 10.60 -4.44
CA VAL A 73 -4.51 10.88 -3.01
C VAL A 73 -5.97 11.03 -2.60
N ALA A 74 -6.77 11.77 -3.37
CA ALA A 74 -8.20 11.92 -3.11
C ALA A 74 -8.92 10.55 -3.14
N GLY A 75 -8.66 9.74 -4.17
CA GLY A 75 -9.23 8.39 -4.29
C GLY A 75 -8.89 7.51 -3.09
N LEU A 76 -7.60 7.37 -2.75
CA LEU A 76 -7.15 6.56 -1.61
C LEU A 76 -7.71 7.07 -0.28
N THR A 77 -7.79 8.39 -0.09
CA THR A 77 -8.30 8.98 1.16
C THR A 77 -9.81 8.74 1.31
N ILE A 78 -10.58 8.88 0.23
CA ILE A 78 -12.02 8.59 0.24
C ILE A 78 -12.25 7.11 0.53
N THR A 79 -11.51 6.21 -0.12
CA THR A 79 -11.62 4.76 0.15
C THR A 79 -11.29 4.43 1.59
N ALA A 80 -10.19 4.98 2.14
CA ALA A 80 -9.82 4.74 3.54
C ALA A 80 -10.88 5.28 4.52
N ALA A 81 -11.44 6.46 4.26
CA ALA A 81 -12.49 7.05 5.08
C ALA A 81 -13.80 6.26 4.99
N ALA A 82 -14.17 5.74 3.82
CA ALA A 82 -15.34 4.90 3.62
C ALA A 82 -15.18 3.55 4.33
N SER A 83 -14.03 2.90 4.22
CA SER A 83 -13.72 1.68 4.97
C SER A 83 -13.80 1.92 6.48
N PHE A 84 -13.25 3.02 6.99
CA PHE A 84 -13.36 3.32 8.42
C PHE A 84 -14.81 3.59 8.86
N ALA A 85 -15.57 4.34 8.06
CA ALA A 85 -16.97 4.64 8.34
C ALA A 85 -17.83 3.38 8.39
N HIS A 86 -17.66 2.46 7.43
CA HIS A 86 -18.42 1.21 7.39
C HIS A 86 -17.91 0.15 8.38
N ASP A 87 -16.60 -0.12 8.41
CA ASP A 87 -16.04 -1.24 9.17
C ASP A 87 -15.92 -0.92 10.66
N ILE A 88 -15.48 0.29 11.01
CA ILE A 88 -15.26 0.67 12.41
C ILE A 88 -16.51 1.37 12.96
N TYR A 89 -16.95 2.45 12.33
CA TYR A 89 -18.04 3.24 12.91
C TYR A 89 -19.38 2.52 12.80
N ALA A 90 -19.81 2.11 11.60
CA ALA A 90 -21.11 1.49 11.42
C ALA A 90 -21.20 0.10 12.05
N SER A 91 -20.21 -0.75 11.78
CA SER A 91 -20.26 -2.16 12.17
C SER A 91 -19.83 -2.39 13.63
N VAL A 92 -18.75 -1.75 14.10
CA VAL A 92 -18.21 -1.99 15.45
C VAL A 92 -18.81 -1.03 16.49
N ILE A 93 -18.86 0.27 16.21
CA ILE A 93 -19.31 1.28 17.19
C ILE A 93 -20.84 1.34 17.25
N CYS A 94 -21.50 1.53 16.10
CA CYS A 94 -22.95 1.67 16.01
C CYS A 94 -23.70 0.34 15.89
N LYS A 95 -22.98 -0.79 15.73
CA LYS A 95 -23.54 -2.15 15.65
C LYS A 95 -24.68 -2.26 14.62
N GLY A 96 -24.52 -1.60 13.47
CA GLY A 96 -25.48 -1.60 12.36
C GLY A 96 -26.67 -0.64 12.51
N LYS A 97 -26.75 0.15 13.59
CA LYS A 97 -27.79 1.19 13.78
C LYS A 97 -27.21 2.58 13.54
N VAL A 98 -26.93 2.89 12.28
CA VAL A 98 -26.36 4.17 11.88
C VAL A 98 -27.44 5.09 11.34
N ASP A 99 -27.46 6.33 11.84
CA ASP A 99 -28.19 7.43 11.23
C ASP A 99 -27.54 7.78 9.88
N PRO A 100 -28.27 7.83 8.76
CA PRO A 100 -27.69 8.05 7.42
C PRO A 100 -26.77 9.27 7.33
N ASP A 101 -27.09 10.34 8.05
CA ASP A 101 -26.30 11.57 8.09
C ASP A 101 -25.02 11.44 8.95
N GLY A 102 -25.00 10.50 9.90
CA GLY A 102 -23.89 10.26 10.79
C GLY A 102 -22.69 9.65 10.07
N GLU A 103 -22.95 8.74 9.14
CA GLU A 103 -21.91 8.04 8.37
C GLU A 103 -21.09 8.99 7.50
N VAL A 104 -21.78 9.88 6.76
CA VAL A 104 -21.12 10.88 5.91
C VAL A 104 -20.31 11.88 6.75
N LYS A 105 -20.82 12.28 7.93
CA LYS A 105 -20.09 13.17 8.84
C LYS A 105 -18.81 12.52 9.37
N VAL A 106 -18.87 11.24 9.75
CA VAL A 106 -17.69 10.48 10.23
C VAL A 106 -16.69 10.26 9.09
N ALA A 107 -17.15 9.89 7.90
CA ALA A 107 -16.29 9.77 6.73
C ALA A 107 -15.54 11.08 6.45
N ARG A 108 -16.25 12.23 6.42
CA ARG A 108 -15.63 13.54 6.19
C ARG A 108 -14.61 13.91 7.27
N ARG A 109 -14.90 13.66 8.55
CA ARG A 109 -13.93 13.87 9.65
C ARG A 109 -12.70 12.97 9.49
N THR A 110 -12.91 11.72 9.10
CA THR A 110 -11.85 10.74 8.88
C THR A 110 -10.91 11.18 7.75
N VAL A 111 -11.46 11.70 6.64
CA VAL A 111 -10.66 12.30 5.54
C VAL A 111 -9.72 13.39 6.07
N VAL A 112 -10.24 14.30 6.90
CA VAL A 112 -9.43 15.40 7.47
C VAL A 112 -8.32 14.86 8.38
N VAL A 113 -8.64 13.90 9.25
CA VAL A 113 -7.67 13.31 10.18
C VAL A 113 -6.58 12.54 9.42
N ILE A 114 -6.96 11.67 8.48
CA ILE A 114 -6.01 10.91 7.65
C ILE A 114 -5.15 11.86 6.83
N GLY A 115 -5.74 12.91 6.24
CA GLY A 115 -5.01 13.92 5.49
C GLY A 115 -3.96 14.65 6.34
N LEU A 116 -4.34 15.08 7.54
CA LEU A 116 -3.43 15.74 8.48
C LEU A 116 -2.27 14.81 8.89
N LEU A 117 -2.58 13.56 9.26
CA LEU A 117 -1.57 12.57 9.62
C LEU A 117 -0.64 12.24 8.45
N SER A 118 -1.16 12.17 7.23
CA SER A 118 -0.38 11.93 6.02
C SER A 118 0.56 13.08 5.70
N ILE A 119 0.13 14.33 5.89
CA ILE A 119 0.98 15.52 5.71
C ILE A 119 2.11 15.52 6.76
N LEU A 120 1.77 15.31 8.04
CA LEU A 120 2.76 15.25 9.12
C LEU A 120 3.78 14.11 8.90
N GLY A 121 3.31 12.93 8.51
CA GLY A 121 4.16 11.79 8.16
C GLY A 121 5.04 12.07 6.95
N GLY A 122 4.51 12.75 5.92
CA GLY A 122 5.26 13.16 4.73
C GLY A 122 6.39 14.14 5.04
N ILE A 123 6.15 15.11 5.94
CA ILE A 123 7.18 16.04 6.42
C ILE A 123 8.26 15.27 7.19
N GLY A 124 7.88 14.37 8.09
CA GLY A 124 8.82 13.54 8.85
C GLY A 124 9.65 12.58 7.97
N ALA A 125 9.12 12.20 6.81
CA ALA A 125 9.78 11.35 5.84
C ALA A 125 10.60 12.14 4.79
N GLN A 126 10.69 13.46 4.91
CA GLN A 126 11.41 14.31 3.95
C GLN A 126 12.90 13.90 3.88
N GLY A 127 13.41 13.77 2.65
CA GLY A 127 14.79 13.35 2.40
C GLY A 127 14.99 11.83 2.28
N GLN A 128 13.96 11.04 2.59
CA GLN A 128 13.96 9.59 2.33
C GLN A 128 13.61 9.29 0.87
N ASN A 129 14.06 8.12 0.39
CA ASN A 129 13.68 7.66 -0.94
C ASN A 129 12.21 7.22 -0.94
N VAL A 130 11.38 7.91 -1.73
CA VAL A 130 9.93 7.64 -1.81
C VAL A 130 9.64 6.21 -2.27
N ALA A 131 10.39 5.68 -3.26
CA ALA A 131 10.22 4.30 -3.73
C ALA A 131 10.50 3.29 -2.62
N PHE A 132 11.46 3.61 -1.74
CA PHE A 132 11.79 2.78 -0.60
C PHE A 132 10.67 2.77 0.45
N LEU A 133 10.11 3.93 0.80
CA LEU A 133 8.97 4.04 1.73
C LEU A 133 7.72 3.31 1.21
N VAL A 134 7.45 3.44 -0.09
CA VAL A 134 6.35 2.73 -0.75
C VAL A 134 6.58 1.22 -0.70
N ALA A 135 7.81 0.74 -0.92
CA ALA A 135 8.14 -0.68 -0.81
C ALA A 135 7.89 -1.23 0.61
N LEU A 136 8.22 -0.46 1.65
CA LEU A 136 7.92 -0.83 3.04
C LEU A 136 6.41 -0.90 3.31
N ALA A 137 5.65 0.10 2.87
CA ALA A 137 4.20 0.11 3.02
C ALA A 137 3.56 -1.12 2.34
N PHE A 138 4.01 -1.47 1.13
CA PHE A 138 3.57 -2.69 0.46
C PHE A 138 3.98 -3.97 1.17
N ALA A 139 5.21 -4.03 1.72
CA ALA A 139 5.66 -5.19 2.48
C ALA A 139 4.78 -5.42 3.72
N VAL A 140 4.43 -4.37 4.46
CA VAL A 140 3.53 -4.44 5.61
C VAL A 140 2.13 -4.88 5.18
N ALA A 141 1.55 -4.24 4.16
CA ALA A 141 0.22 -4.58 3.65
C ALA A 141 0.14 -6.02 3.13
N ALA A 142 1.16 -6.47 2.39
CA ALA A 142 1.25 -7.83 1.89
C ALA A 142 1.36 -8.83 3.05
N SER A 143 2.15 -8.53 4.08
CA SER A 143 2.33 -9.44 5.23
C SER A 143 1.02 -9.66 6.00
N ALA A 144 0.18 -8.65 6.13
CA ALA A 144 -1.10 -8.78 6.85
C ALA A 144 -2.20 -9.44 5.99
N ASN A 145 -2.33 -9.02 4.73
CA ASN A 145 -3.54 -9.30 3.94
C ASN A 145 -3.39 -10.44 2.95
N LEU A 146 -2.24 -10.54 2.28
CA LEU A 146 -2.06 -11.48 1.15
C LEU A 146 -2.22 -12.95 1.56
N PRO A 147 -1.62 -13.44 2.67
CA PRO A 147 -1.80 -14.83 3.08
C PRO A 147 -3.26 -15.13 3.46
N THR A 148 -3.89 -14.22 4.19
CA THR A 148 -5.27 -14.35 4.67
C THR A 148 -6.26 -14.42 3.50
N ILE A 149 -6.10 -13.57 2.49
CA ILE A 149 -6.92 -13.57 1.28
C ILE A 149 -6.68 -14.84 0.46
N LEU A 150 -5.43 -15.28 0.29
CA LEU A 150 -5.15 -16.50 -0.47
C LEU A 150 -5.68 -17.74 0.22
N TYR A 151 -5.54 -17.85 1.53
CA TYR A 151 -6.10 -18.97 2.26
C TYR A 151 -7.63 -18.96 2.29
N SER A 152 -8.28 -17.80 2.43
CA SER A 152 -9.74 -17.75 2.38
C SER A 152 -10.32 -18.14 1.02
N LEU A 153 -9.62 -17.83 -0.07
CA LEU A 153 -10.05 -18.16 -1.43
C LEU A 153 -9.73 -19.61 -1.83
N PHE A 154 -8.56 -20.12 -1.47
CA PHE A 154 -8.05 -21.40 -2.01
C PHE A 154 -7.96 -22.53 -0.98
N TRP A 155 -7.96 -22.23 0.32
CA TRP A 155 -7.83 -23.25 1.36
C TRP A 155 -9.15 -23.46 2.10
N ARG A 156 -9.87 -24.49 1.68
CA ARG A 156 -11.16 -24.89 2.25
C ARG A 156 -11.18 -25.03 3.79
N LYS A 157 -10.07 -25.37 4.44
CA LYS A 157 -10.06 -25.55 5.91
C LYS A 157 -9.74 -24.26 6.68
N PHE A 158 -9.50 -23.16 5.98
CA PHE A 158 -9.10 -21.90 6.61
C PHE A 158 -10.20 -21.35 7.51
N ASN A 159 -9.81 -20.88 8.69
CA ASN A 159 -10.74 -20.46 9.74
C ASN A 159 -10.35 -19.12 10.37
N THR A 160 -11.26 -18.59 11.19
CA THR A 160 -11.11 -17.28 11.84
C THR A 160 -9.83 -17.20 12.68
N GLN A 161 -9.45 -18.29 13.37
CA GLN A 161 -8.22 -18.31 14.18
C GLN A 161 -6.96 -18.22 13.32
N GLY A 162 -6.89 -18.96 12.22
CA GLY A 162 -5.81 -18.84 11.23
C GLY A 162 -5.73 -17.45 10.61
N ALA A 163 -6.88 -16.82 10.32
CA ALA A 163 -6.93 -15.46 9.81
C ALA A 163 -6.34 -14.44 10.80
N ILE A 164 -6.72 -14.55 12.08
CA ILE A 164 -6.18 -13.71 13.16
C ILE A 164 -4.67 -13.92 13.31
N TRP A 165 -4.20 -15.16 13.35
CA TRP A 165 -2.76 -15.47 13.51
C TRP A 165 -1.93 -14.98 12.33
N SER A 166 -2.42 -15.15 11.11
CA SER A 166 -1.82 -14.62 9.89
C SER A 166 -1.73 -13.10 9.91
N MET A 167 -2.85 -12.41 10.18
CA MET A 167 -2.92 -10.94 10.15
C MET A 167 -2.06 -10.31 11.24
N TYR A 168 -2.25 -10.68 12.51
CA TYR A 168 -1.49 -10.10 13.62
C TYR A 168 -0.03 -10.55 13.61
N GLY A 169 0.24 -11.80 13.26
CA GLY A 169 1.60 -12.33 13.13
C GLY A 169 2.37 -11.68 11.99
N GLY A 170 1.75 -11.54 10.82
CA GLY A 170 2.32 -10.86 9.65
C GLY A 170 2.53 -9.37 9.87
N LEU A 171 1.53 -8.66 10.38
CA LEU A 171 1.63 -7.24 10.70
C LEU A 171 2.66 -6.97 11.80
N GLY A 172 2.58 -7.73 12.91
CA GLY A 172 3.46 -7.58 14.04
C GLY A 172 4.92 -7.88 13.68
N SER A 173 5.17 -8.97 12.93
CA SER A 173 6.51 -9.28 12.46
C SER A 173 7.04 -8.25 11.46
N ALA A 174 6.22 -7.76 10.52
CA ALA A 174 6.64 -6.73 9.59
C ALA A 174 7.03 -5.44 10.32
N ILE A 175 6.22 -4.96 11.27
CA ILE A 175 6.52 -3.76 12.07
C ILE A 175 7.78 -3.97 12.91
N LEU A 176 7.92 -5.12 13.57
CA LEU A 176 9.07 -5.43 14.40
C LEU A 176 10.36 -5.52 13.58
N LEU A 177 10.33 -6.17 12.41
CA LEU A 177 11.48 -6.24 11.51
C LEU A 177 11.84 -4.87 10.95
N ILE A 178 10.86 -4.01 10.63
CA ILE A 178 11.14 -2.62 10.22
C ILE A 178 11.81 -1.85 11.36
N ALA A 179 11.27 -1.94 12.57
CA ALA A 179 11.83 -1.28 13.74
C ALA A 179 13.28 -1.70 14.02
N LEU A 180 13.60 -2.99 13.81
CA LEU A 180 14.95 -3.55 14.01
C LEU A 180 15.83 -3.51 12.75
N SER A 181 15.40 -2.85 11.68
CA SER A 181 16.15 -2.76 10.42
C SER A 181 17.02 -1.49 10.35
N PRO A 182 18.05 -1.47 9.48
CA PRO A 182 18.88 -0.28 9.23
C PRO A 182 18.10 0.96 8.76
N VAL A 183 16.81 0.78 8.42
CA VAL A 183 15.90 1.85 8.04
C VAL A 183 15.59 2.78 9.20
N VAL A 184 15.38 2.22 10.40
CA VAL A 184 14.94 2.97 11.56
C VAL A 184 16.13 3.42 12.40
N SER A 185 17.16 2.59 12.54
CA SER A 185 18.36 2.87 13.35
C SER A 185 19.62 2.30 12.70
N GLY A 186 20.79 2.89 12.93
CA GLY A 186 22.09 2.34 12.51
C GLY A 186 22.55 2.62 11.06
N GLY A 187 21.70 3.09 10.15
CA GLY A 187 22.08 3.45 8.77
C GLY A 187 22.45 4.93 8.56
N GLU A 188 23.27 5.26 7.54
CA GLU A 188 23.62 6.66 7.18
C GLU A 188 22.39 7.55 6.88
N LYS A 189 21.27 6.93 6.49
CA LYS A 189 19.98 7.59 6.22
C LYS A 189 18.86 7.08 7.13
N SER A 190 19.18 6.53 8.30
CA SER A 190 18.16 6.02 9.23
C SER A 190 17.21 7.14 9.69
N MET A 191 15.96 6.76 10.01
CA MET A 191 14.99 7.71 10.55
C MET A 191 15.41 8.27 11.92
N ILE A 192 16.14 7.49 12.72
CA ILE A 192 16.73 7.91 13.99
C ILE A 192 18.25 7.94 13.84
N GLN A 193 18.83 9.13 13.90
CA GLN A 193 20.28 9.33 13.86
C GLN A 193 20.88 9.15 15.26
N GLY A 194 21.94 8.36 15.40
CA GLY A 194 22.72 8.23 16.65
C GLY A 194 22.33 7.08 17.59
N ALA A 195 21.35 6.25 17.22
CA ALA A 195 21.06 4.99 17.90
C ALA A 195 21.26 3.82 16.92
N ASP A 196 21.85 2.71 17.39
CA ASP A 196 22.01 1.48 16.63
C ASP A 196 21.40 0.31 17.42
N PHE A 197 20.21 -0.09 17.00
CA PHE A 197 19.56 -1.31 17.45
C PHE A 197 19.17 -2.17 16.23
N SER A 198 19.94 -2.06 15.15
CA SER A 198 19.71 -2.78 13.91
C SER A 198 20.16 -4.25 14.04
N VAL A 199 19.26 -5.10 14.50
CA VAL A 199 19.51 -6.55 14.63
C VAL A 199 19.25 -7.28 13.31
N PHE A 200 18.40 -6.72 12.45
CA PHE A 200 18.00 -7.33 11.19
C PHE A 200 18.65 -6.62 10.00
N PRO A 201 19.50 -7.30 9.20
CA PRO A 201 20.33 -6.64 8.19
C PRO A 201 19.58 -6.26 6.91
N LEU A 202 18.33 -6.73 6.72
CA LEU A 202 17.59 -6.53 5.49
C LEU A 202 16.71 -5.28 5.58
N SER A 203 16.85 -4.40 4.60
CA SER A 203 16.03 -3.19 4.46
C SER A 203 14.59 -3.51 4.02
N ASN A 204 14.34 -4.70 3.45
CA ASN A 204 13.00 -5.14 3.06
C ASN A 204 12.53 -6.28 3.99
N PRO A 205 11.55 -6.03 4.88
CA PRO A 205 11.06 -7.03 5.82
C PRO A 205 10.22 -8.11 5.13
N GLY A 206 9.67 -7.82 3.94
CA GLY A 206 8.67 -8.65 3.26
C GLY A 206 9.16 -10.06 2.96
N ILE A 207 10.46 -10.24 2.75
CA ILE A 207 11.04 -11.56 2.48
C ILE A 207 10.93 -12.52 3.68
N VAL A 208 10.81 -12.00 4.90
CA VAL A 208 10.62 -12.81 6.12
C VAL A 208 9.20 -12.71 6.64
N SER A 209 8.62 -11.51 6.71
CA SER A 209 7.30 -11.30 7.30
C SER A 209 6.18 -11.96 6.49
N ILE A 210 6.27 -11.99 5.15
CA ILE A 210 5.24 -12.62 4.31
C ILE A 210 5.24 -14.15 4.50
N PRO A 211 6.36 -14.89 4.34
CA PRO A 211 6.37 -16.33 4.62
C PRO A 211 5.99 -16.67 6.07
N LEU A 212 6.40 -15.85 7.03
CA LEU A 212 6.02 -16.04 8.43
C LEU A 212 4.51 -15.90 8.62
N ALA A 213 3.87 -14.93 7.96
CA ALA A 213 2.42 -14.76 8.01
C ALA A 213 1.67 -15.97 7.42
N PHE A 214 2.14 -16.51 6.29
CA PHE A 214 1.62 -17.78 5.75
C PHE A 214 1.77 -18.92 6.76
N PHE A 215 2.96 -19.07 7.35
CA PHE A 215 3.21 -20.11 8.33
C PHE A 215 2.31 -20.00 9.56
N LEU A 216 2.13 -18.78 10.10
CA LEU A 216 1.26 -18.53 11.24
C LEU A 216 -0.22 -18.74 10.91
N GLY A 217 -0.64 -18.40 9.68
CA GLY A 217 -1.97 -18.73 9.19
C GLY A 217 -2.22 -20.23 9.13
N TRP A 218 -1.28 -20.98 8.56
CA TRP A 218 -1.32 -22.44 8.53
C TRP A 218 -1.35 -23.06 9.92
N LEU A 219 -0.49 -22.58 10.82
CA LEU A 219 -0.40 -23.06 12.19
C LEU A 219 -1.70 -22.75 12.96
N GLY A 220 -2.21 -21.52 12.89
CA GLY A 220 -3.44 -21.12 13.55
C GLY A 220 -4.67 -21.90 13.06
N THR A 221 -4.71 -22.23 11.77
CA THR A 221 -5.78 -23.06 11.21
C THR A 221 -5.69 -24.52 11.65
N THR A 222 -4.49 -25.11 11.69
CA THR A 222 -4.30 -26.52 12.05
C THR A 222 -4.43 -26.79 13.55
N LEU A 223 -4.03 -25.84 14.39
CA LEU A 223 -4.16 -25.95 15.86
C LEU A 223 -5.59 -25.66 16.34
N SER A 224 -6.39 -24.99 15.51
CA SER A 224 -7.75 -24.66 15.86
C SER A 224 -8.62 -25.93 15.90
N ARG A 225 -9.42 -26.04 16.96
CA ARG A 225 -10.44 -27.09 17.12
C ARG A 225 -11.80 -26.66 16.57
N THR A 226 -11.97 -25.42 16.11
CA THR A 226 -13.23 -24.94 15.55
C THR A 226 -13.34 -25.29 14.08
N THR A 227 -14.38 -26.07 13.76
CA THR A 227 -14.89 -26.25 12.40
C THR A 227 -15.72 -25.02 12.02
N GLU A 228 -15.30 -24.31 10.97
CA GLU A 228 -16.09 -23.23 10.37
C GLU A 228 -17.38 -23.77 9.75
N ASP A 229 -18.37 -22.88 9.61
CA ASP A 229 -19.68 -23.20 9.05
C ASP A 229 -19.56 -23.62 7.56
N PRO A 230 -19.88 -24.89 7.22
CA PRO A 230 -19.82 -25.39 5.84
C PRO A 230 -20.63 -24.54 4.85
N MET A 231 -21.70 -23.89 5.32
CA MET A 231 -22.59 -23.08 4.49
C MET A 231 -21.91 -21.79 4.03
N LYS A 232 -21.23 -21.07 4.93
CA LYS A 232 -20.46 -19.87 4.61
C LYS A 232 -19.29 -20.17 3.67
N GLN A 233 -18.72 -21.36 3.81
CA GLN A 233 -17.63 -21.82 2.98
C GLN A 233 -18.11 -22.16 1.56
N ALA A 234 -19.24 -22.86 1.42
CA ALA A 234 -19.86 -23.11 0.13
C ALA A 234 -20.25 -21.80 -0.58
N GLU A 235 -20.75 -20.81 0.18
CA GLU A 235 -21.03 -19.48 -0.35
C GLU A 235 -19.77 -18.77 -0.86
N MET A 236 -18.67 -18.76 -0.10
CA MET A 236 -17.39 -18.20 -0.56
C MET A 236 -16.85 -18.90 -1.80
N GLU A 237 -16.97 -20.23 -1.87
CA GLU A 237 -16.53 -21.02 -3.03
C GLU A 237 -17.35 -20.69 -4.28
N VAL A 238 -18.67 -20.52 -4.15
CA VAL A 238 -19.52 -20.06 -5.25
C VAL A 238 -19.12 -18.65 -5.65
N ARG A 239 -18.97 -17.71 -4.70
CA ARG A 239 -18.61 -16.32 -4.99
C ARG A 239 -17.23 -16.20 -5.66
N SER A 240 -16.24 -16.99 -5.25
CA SER A 240 -14.89 -16.95 -5.83
C SER A 240 -14.84 -17.53 -7.25
N LEU A 241 -15.59 -18.62 -7.51
CA LEU A 241 -15.61 -19.29 -8.82
C LEU A 241 -16.52 -18.58 -9.83
N THR A 242 -17.63 -18.00 -9.38
CA THR A 242 -18.65 -17.37 -10.25
C THR A 242 -18.54 -15.85 -10.31
N GLY A 243 -17.87 -15.21 -9.35
CA GLY A 243 -17.84 -13.76 -9.22
C GLY A 243 -19.16 -13.14 -8.74
N VAL A 244 -20.13 -13.94 -8.29
CA VAL A 244 -21.40 -13.44 -7.75
C VAL A 244 -21.12 -12.54 -6.54
N GLY A 245 -21.55 -11.27 -6.62
CA GLY A 245 -21.32 -10.25 -5.58
C GLY A 245 -20.04 -9.42 -5.74
N ALA A 246 -19.22 -9.65 -6.78
CA ALA A 246 -18.02 -8.86 -7.06
C ALA A 246 -18.30 -7.45 -7.61
N GLU A 247 -19.53 -7.16 -8.04
CA GLU A 247 -19.95 -5.85 -8.50
C GLU A 247 -21.36 -5.52 -7.99
N LYS A 248 -21.47 -4.53 -7.11
CA LYS A 248 -22.44 -3.47 -7.36
C LYS A 248 -21.62 -2.28 -7.81
N ALA A 249 -21.67 -1.97 -9.11
CA ALA A 249 -21.30 -0.65 -9.58
C ALA A 249 -22.23 0.34 -8.84
N THR A 250 -21.67 1.12 -7.93
CA THR A 250 -22.35 2.34 -7.49
C THR A 250 -22.31 3.28 -8.68
N ASP A 251 -23.46 3.48 -9.32
CA ASP A 251 -23.63 4.58 -10.26
C ASP A 251 -23.19 5.87 -9.56
N HIS A 252 -22.14 6.49 -10.09
CA HIS A 252 -21.73 7.85 -9.77
C HIS A 252 -22.41 8.81 -10.76
#